data_AF-A0A7S3RGT3-F1
#
_entry.id   AF-A0A7S3RGT3-F1
#
_cell.length_a   1.000
_cell.length_b   1.000
_cell.length_c   1.000
_cell.angle_alpha   90.00
_cell.angle_beta   90.00
_cell.angle_gamma   90.00
#
_symmetry.space_group_name_H-M   'P 1'
#
loop_
_entity.id
_entity.type
_entity.pdbx_description
1 polymer ?
#
loop_
_entity_poly.entity_id
_entity_poly.type
_entity_poly.pdbx_seq_one_letter_code
_entity_poly.pdbx_strand_id
1 'polypeptide(L)'
;REFERLGTDDDRKCLRYVLHGQTGDLAHHKWPNGVMDEGRPPGLALADFCDDASAQLAGLRPPHVAALRLYTSAAFRSINGHLREQEKSDESGGQNQPVYPFPVTLSFIADGLRRLRAVAAASKDASEAIDVWRGMRNVESDADFYAKGGTELAPMSG
;
A
#
# COMPACT_ATOMS: atom_id res chain seq x y z
N ARG A 1 10.78 -5.52 16.83
CA ARG A 1 9.74 -5.39 15.77
C ARG A 1 10.35 -5.78 14.42
N GLU A 2 9.57 -6.24 13.44
CA GLU A 2 10.09 -6.87 12.20
C GLU A 2 11.02 -5.94 11.40
N PHE A 3 10.58 -4.69 11.15
CA PHE A 3 11.36 -3.67 10.43
C PHE A 3 12.61 -3.18 11.17
N GLU A 4 12.66 -3.28 12.50
CA GLU A 4 13.87 -2.93 13.24
C GLU A 4 15.01 -3.90 12.89
N ARG A 5 14.67 -5.20 12.77
CA ARG A 5 15.62 -6.27 12.49
C ARG A 5 15.96 -6.42 11.00
N LEU A 6 14.96 -6.29 10.12
CA LEU A 6 15.07 -6.68 8.71
C LEU A 6 14.77 -5.54 7.72
N GLY A 7 14.36 -4.37 8.21
CA GLY A 7 14.07 -3.20 7.36
C GLY A 7 15.34 -2.42 6.99
N THR A 8 15.24 -1.66 5.92
CA THR A 8 16.18 -0.59 5.55
C THR A 8 16.06 0.59 6.51
N ASP A 9 16.97 1.56 6.42
CA ASP A 9 16.87 2.80 7.21
C ASP A 9 15.62 3.61 6.86
N ASP A 10 15.21 3.59 5.59
CA ASP A 10 13.95 4.19 5.16
C ASP A 10 12.75 3.49 5.79
N ASP A 11 12.73 2.16 5.84
CA ASP A 11 11.64 1.40 6.47
C ASP A 11 11.50 1.74 7.96
N ARG A 12 12.64 1.82 8.67
CA ARG A 12 12.67 2.20 10.09
C ARG A 12 12.22 3.63 10.30
N LYS A 13 12.60 4.55 9.41
CA LYS A 13 12.18 5.96 9.45
C LYS A 13 10.68 6.09 9.23
N CYS A 14 10.13 5.41 8.22
CA CYS A 14 8.69 5.37 7.96
C CYS A 14 7.93 4.75 9.14
N LEU A 15 8.39 3.62 9.69
CA LEU A 15 7.73 2.98 10.84
C LEU A 15 7.73 3.90 12.06
N ARG A 16 8.85 4.54 12.38
CA ARG A 16 8.95 5.48 13.50
C ARG A 16 7.99 6.65 13.33
N TYR A 17 7.94 7.21 12.13
CA TYR A 17 7.03 8.29 11.78
C TYR A 17 5.57 7.88 11.93
N VAL A 18 5.18 6.72 11.39
CA VAL A 18 3.79 6.23 11.48
C VAL A 18 3.34 6.04 12.93
N LEU A 19 4.23 5.55 13.79
CA LEU A 19 3.91 5.23 15.18
C LEU A 19 3.96 6.43 16.12
N HIS A 20 4.85 7.39 15.87
CA HIS A 20 5.21 8.43 16.84
C HIS A 20 5.28 9.85 16.28
N GLY A 21 5.27 10.01 14.95
CA GLY A 21 5.29 11.31 14.31
C GLY A 21 3.89 11.86 14.06
N GLN A 22 3.87 13.09 13.56
CA GLN A 22 2.68 13.82 13.14
C GLN A 22 2.78 14.17 11.65
N THR A 23 1.63 14.36 11.00
CA THR A 23 1.57 14.92 9.64
C THR A 23 2.37 16.22 9.58
N GLY A 24 3.24 16.36 8.57
CA GLY A 24 4.13 17.51 8.43
C GLY A 24 5.54 17.35 9.01
N ASP A 25 5.82 16.44 9.97
CA ASP A 25 7.18 16.32 10.55
C ASP A 25 8.24 15.92 9.52
N LEU A 26 7.82 15.28 8.42
CA LEU A 26 8.68 14.85 7.33
C LEU A 26 8.43 15.64 6.03
N ALA A 27 7.87 16.85 6.11
CA ALA A 27 7.57 17.67 4.93
C ALA A 27 8.80 17.95 4.04
N HIS A 28 10.01 17.99 4.63
CA HIS A 28 11.27 18.19 3.91
C HIS A 28 11.92 16.90 3.39
N HIS A 29 11.40 15.73 3.77
CA HIS A 29 11.95 14.45 3.37
C HIS A 29 11.16 13.87 2.19
N LYS A 30 11.77 13.87 1.01
CA LYS A 30 11.17 13.37 -0.23
C LYS A 30 11.70 11.99 -0.59
N TRP A 31 10.81 11.00 -0.62
CA TRP A 31 11.09 9.70 -1.22
C TRP A 31 10.70 9.69 -2.69
N PRO A 32 11.11 8.68 -3.47
CA PRO A 32 10.72 8.62 -4.88
C PRO A 32 9.21 8.43 -5.12
N ASN A 33 8.45 7.99 -4.11
CA ASN A 33 6.98 7.93 -4.13
C ASN A 33 6.31 9.20 -3.56
N GLY A 34 7.07 10.26 -3.28
CA GLY A 34 6.55 11.54 -2.80
C GLY A 34 6.95 11.87 -1.37
N VAL A 35 6.29 12.88 -0.82
CA VAL A 35 6.41 13.27 0.59
C VAL A 35 5.29 12.59 1.38
N MET A 36 5.62 12.11 2.58
CA MET A 36 4.64 11.39 3.39
C MET A 36 3.55 12.33 3.91
N ASP A 37 2.29 11.91 3.77
CA ASP A 37 1.10 12.68 4.16
C ASP A 37 1.02 14.08 3.51
N GLU A 38 1.63 14.25 2.33
CA GLU A 38 1.54 15.48 1.53
C GLU A 38 0.08 15.84 1.25
N GLY A 39 -0.28 17.10 1.49
CA GLY A 39 -1.65 17.60 1.33
C GLY A 39 -2.58 17.36 2.52
N ARG A 40 -2.14 16.66 3.59
CA ARG A 40 -2.89 16.59 4.85
C ARG A 40 -2.58 17.78 5.77
N PRO A 41 -3.53 18.22 6.62
CA PRO A 41 -3.25 19.20 7.68
C PRO A 41 -2.12 18.72 8.58
N PRO A 42 -1.19 19.58 9.01
CA PRO A 42 -0.11 19.19 9.93
C PRO A 42 -0.64 18.91 11.34
N GLY A 43 0.07 18.07 12.10
CA GLY A 43 -0.22 17.79 13.51
C GLY A 43 -1.05 16.53 13.81
N LEU A 44 -1.52 15.80 12.80
CA LEU A 44 -2.30 14.57 12.98
C LEU A 44 -1.37 13.41 13.38
N ALA A 45 -1.63 12.80 14.53
CA ALA A 45 -0.95 11.63 15.05
C ALA A 45 -1.69 10.34 14.66
N LEU A 46 -1.09 9.18 14.95
CA LEU A 46 -1.71 7.88 14.68
C LEU A 46 -3.13 7.74 15.29
N ALA A 47 -3.38 8.35 16.45
CA ALA A 47 -4.68 8.33 17.10
C ALA A 47 -5.77 8.98 16.23
N ASP A 48 -5.48 10.13 15.61
CA ASP A 48 -6.43 10.83 14.73
C ASP A 48 -6.83 9.96 13.53
N PHE A 49 -5.90 9.17 12.99
CA PHE A 49 -6.22 8.20 11.92
C PHE A 49 -7.01 6.99 12.41
N CYS A 50 -6.89 6.63 13.70
CA CYS A 50 -7.72 5.59 14.29
C CYS A 50 -9.14 6.09 14.56
N ASP A 51 -9.29 7.38 14.84
CA ASP A 51 -10.57 8.04 15.11
C ASP A 51 -11.33 8.42 13.83
N ASP A 52 -10.72 8.24 12.65
CA ASP A 52 -11.38 8.43 11.37
C ASP A 52 -12.65 7.56 11.24
N ALA A 53 -13.73 8.15 10.73
CA ALA A 53 -15.03 7.48 10.64
C ALA A 53 -14.96 6.17 9.85
N SER A 54 -14.13 6.09 8.79
CA SER A 54 -13.95 4.87 8.01
C SER A 54 -13.20 3.79 8.79
N ALA A 55 -12.20 4.18 9.60
CA ALA A 55 -11.45 3.26 10.45
C ALA A 55 -12.32 2.68 11.57
N GLN A 56 -13.14 3.53 12.21
CA GLN A 56 -14.08 3.12 13.24
C GLN A 56 -15.18 2.22 12.69
N LEU A 57 -15.77 2.59 11.55
CA LEU A 57 -16.82 1.79 10.89
C LEU A 57 -16.30 0.41 10.47
N ALA A 58 -15.04 0.33 10.04
CA ALA A 58 -14.39 -0.95 9.70
C ALA A 58 -13.87 -1.72 10.92
N GLY A 59 -13.98 -1.17 12.14
CA GLY A 59 -13.44 -1.78 13.35
C GLY A 59 -11.93 -2.00 13.25
N LEU A 60 -11.21 -1.04 12.66
CA LEU A 60 -9.75 -1.09 12.59
C LEU A 60 -9.15 -0.81 13.98
N ARG A 61 -8.15 -1.61 14.34
CA ARG A 61 -7.35 -1.40 15.56
C ARG A 61 -6.11 -0.59 15.20
N PRO A 62 -5.42 0.04 16.17
CA PRO A 62 -4.20 0.78 15.90
C PRO A 62 -3.14 0.03 15.07
N PRO A 63 -2.91 -1.29 15.25
CA PRO A 63 -2.01 -2.05 14.39
C PRO A 63 -2.44 -2.12 12.92
N HIS A 64 -3.76 -2.17 12.63
CA HIS A 64 -4.27 -2.16 11.26
C HIS A 64 -3.97 -0.82 10.59
N VAL A 65 -4.31 0.28 11.28
CA VAL A 65 -4.09 1.65 10.79
C VAL A 65 -2.61 1.90 10.55
N ALA A 66 -1.76 1.53 11.52
CA ALA A 66 -0.31 1.66 11.37
C ALA A 66 0.24 0.84 10.19
N ALA A 67 -0.19 -0.41 10.03
CA ALA A 67 0.28 -1.26 8.93
C ALA A 67 -0.16 -0.75 7.55
N LEU A 68 -1.40 -0.25 7.42
CA LEU A 68 -1.91 0.36 6.20
C LEU A 68 -1.15 1.65 5.84
N ARG A 69 -0.95 2.54 6.82
CA ARG A 69 -0.16 3.78 6.62
C ARG A 69 1.28 3.49 6.25
N LEU A 70 1.89 2.47 6.85
CA LEU A 70 3.24 2.03 6.50
C LEU A 70 3.29 1.50 5.05
N TYR A 71 2.28 0.75 4.61
CA TYR A 71 2.21 0.23 3.25
C TYR A 71 2.06 1.32 2.18
N THR A 72 1.55 2.50 2.52
CA THR A 72 1.49 3.64 1.58
C THR A 72 2.76 4.51 1.59
N SER A 73 3.72 4.21 2.47
CA SER A 73 4.99 4.92 2.57
C SER A 73 6.07 4.32 1.66
N ALA A 74 7.31 4.82 1.75
CA ALA A 74 8.45 4.24 1.03
C ALA A 74 8.68 2.75 1.37
N ALA A 75 8.21 2.28 2.54
CA ALA A 75 8.33 0.89 2.98
C ALA A 75 7.55 -0.11 2.12
N PHE A 76 6.61 0.36 1.29
CA PHE A 76 5.95 -0.43 0.25
C PHE A 76 6.93 -1.25 -0.59
N ARG A 77 8.10 -0.68 -0.91
CA ARG A 77 9.09 -1.33 -1.76
C ARG A 77 9.68 -2.56 -1.10
N SER A 78 10.04 -2.46 0.17
CA SER A 78 10.57 -3.58 0.94
C SER A 78 9.49 -4.66 1.10
N ILE A 79 8.26 -4.27 1.43
CA ILE A 79 7.14 -5.21 1.57
C ILE A 79 6.91 -5.98 0.26
N ASN A 80 6.74 -5.26 -0.86
CA ASN A 80 6.42 -5.89 -2.13
C ASN A 80 7.61 -6.51 -2.86
N GLY A 81 8.84 -6.07 -2.58
CA GLY A 81 10.05 -6.68 -3.10
C GLY A 81 10.16 -8.14 -2.66
N HIS A 82 9.99 -8.40 -1.37
CA HIS A 82 10.05 -9.76 -0.83
C HIS A 82 8.89 -10.64 -1.33
N LEU A 83 7.68 -10.10 -1.51
CA LEU A 83 6.56 -10.86 -2.09
C LEU A 83 6.88 -11.30 -3.54
N ARG A 84 7.45 -10.41 -4.35
CA ARG A 84 7.85 -10.71 -5.74
C ARG A 84 8.99 -11.74 -5.80
N GLU A 85 9.89 -11.73 -4.83
CA GLU A 85 10.97 -12.73 -4.73
C GLU A 85 10.43 -14.11 -4.31
N GLN A 86 9.42 -14.15 -3.45
CA GLN A 86 8.71 -15.39 -3.12
C GLN A 86 8.00 -15.97 -4.34
N GLU A 87 7.26 -15.16 -5.11
CA GLU A 87 6.59 -15.60 -6.35
C GLU A 87 7.57 -16.26 -7.33
N LYS A 88 8.72 -15.63 -7.58
CA LYS A 88 9.76 -16.19 -8.46
C LYS A 88 10.34 -17.49 -7.95
N SER A 89 10.48 -17.63 -6.63
CA SER A 89 11.01 -18.85 -6.00
C SER A 89 10.04 -20.02 -6.14
N ASP A 90 8.74 -19.74 -6.04
CA ASP A 90 7.66 -20.71 -6.21
C ASP A 90 7.55 -21.20 -7.66
N GLU A 91 7.61 -20.27 -8.62
CA GLU A 91 7.63 -20.60 -10.05
C GLU A 91 8.85 -21.45 -10.45
N SER A 92 9.99 -21.26 -9.80
CA SER A 92 11.22 -21.99 -10.08
C SER A 92 11.29 -23.37 -9.41
N GLY A 93 10.27 -23.77 -8.65
CA GLY A 93 10.25 -25.04 -7.91
C GLY A 93 11.35 -25.16 -6.85
N GLY A 94 11.84 -24.02 -6.33
CA GLY A 94 12.95 -23.99 -5.39
C GLY A 94 12.60 -24.63 -4.06
N GLN A 95 13.34 -25.67 -3.65
CA GLN A 95 13.11 -26.42 -2.41
C GLN A 95 13.39 -25.63 -1.12
N ASN A 96 13.78 -24.36 -1.22
CA ASN A 96 14.14 -23.52 -0.08
C ASN A 96 13.54 -22.12 -0.25
N GLN A 97 12.21 -22.04 -0.13
CA GLN A 97 11.49 -20.77 -0.22
C GLN A 97 11.89 -19.87 0.97
N PRO A 98 12.40 -18.66 0.73
CA PRO A 98 12.78 -17.76 1.81
C PRO A 98 11.54 -17.38 2.63
N VAL A 99 11.66 -17.44 3.96
CA VAL A 99 10.60 -17.04 4.89
C VAL A 99 10.37 -15.53 4.75
N TYR A 100 9.12 -15.14 4.49
CA TYR A 100 8.75 -13.73 4.38
C TYR A 100 9.17 -12.95 5.66
N PRO A 101 9.82 -11.79 5.54
CA PRO A 101 10.42 -11.09 6.68
C PRO A 101 9.44 -10.27 7.54
N PHE A 102 8.23 -9.96 7.03
CA PHE A 102 7.25 -9.09 7.70
C PHE A 102 5.86 -9.74 7.94
N PRO A 103 5.76 -11.01 8.38
CA PRO A 103 4.50 -11.77 8.40
C PRO A 103 3.42 -11.12 9.27
N VAL A 104 3.78 -10.52 10.41
CA VAL A 104 2.83 -9.85 11.30
C VAL A 104 2.29 -8.59 10.62
N THR A 105 3.17 -7.77 10.04
CA THR A 105 2.76 -6.56 9.31
C THR A 105 1.83 -6.92 8.16
N LEU A 106 2.17 -7.93 7.36
CA LEU A 106 1.34 -8.38 6.24
C LEU A 106 -0.03 -8.90 6.71
N SER A 107 -0.08 -9.61 7.83
CA SER A 107 -1.34 -10.09 8.40
C SER A 107 -2.28 -8.94 8.78
N PHE A 108 -1.74 -7.83 9.33
CA PHE A 108 -2.52 -6.65 9.67
C PHE A 108 -2.96 -5.85 8.44
N ILE A 109 -2.14 -5.78 7.38
CA ILE A 109 -2.54 -5.19 6.10
C ILE A 109 -3.70 -5.98 5.51
N ALA A 110 -3.58 -7.31 5.44
CA ALA A 110 -4.61 -8.18 4.89
C ALA A 110 -5.92 -8.12 5.69
N ASP A 111 -5.86 -8.15 7.02
CA ASP A 111 -7.04 -8.02 7.87
C ASP A 111 -7.69 -6.63 7.76
N GLY A 112 -6.89 -5.56 7.75
CA GLY A 112 -7.37 -4.20 7.58
C GLY A 112 -8.08 -3.97 6.24
N LEU A 113 -7.48 -4.43 5.13
CA LEU A 113 -8.08 -4.35 3.80
C LEU A 113 -9.40 -5.13 3.71
N ARG A 114 -9.46 -6.33 4.31
CA ARG A 114 -10.70 -7.13 4.34
C ARG A 114 -11.83 -6.39 5.04
N ARG A 115 -11.55 -5.78 6.18
CA ARG A 115 -12.52 -5.00 6.96
C ARG A 115 -13.02 -3.77 6.20
N LEU A 116 -12.11 -3.01 5.59
CA LEU A 116 -12.46 -1.85 4.77
C LEU A 116 -13.33 -2.24 3.56
N ARG A 117 -13.02 -3.36 2.90
CA ARG A 117 -13.84 -3.88 1.80
C ARG A 117 -15.24 -4.29 2.24
N ALA A 118 -15.38 -4.90 3.41
CA ALA A 118 -16.70 -5.26 3.94
C ALA A 118 -17.56 -4.02 4.20
N VAL A 119 -16.96 -2.93 4.70
CA VAL A 119 -17.65 -1.65 4.86
C VAL A 119 -18.04 -1.03 3.53
N ALA A 120 -17.12 -1.00 2.55
CA ALA A 120 -17.40 -0.46 1.23
C ALA A 120 -18.53 -1.22 0.53
N ALA A 121 -18.54 -2.56 0.62
CA ALA A 121 -19.59 -3.40 0.06
C ALA A 121 -20.97 -3.22 0.73
N ALA A 122 -21.00 -2.73 1.98
CA ALA A 122 -22.24 -2.41 2.69
C ALA A 122 -22.70 -0.96 2.46
N SER A 123 -21.90 -0.13 1.76
CA SER A 123 -22.27 1.24 1.40
C SER A 123 -23.34 1.26 0.31
N LYS A 124 -24.15 2.32 0.27
CA LYS A 124 -25.16 2.54 -0.79
C LYS A 124 -24.51 2.68 -2.17
N ASP A 125 -23.25 3.07 -2.21
CA ASP A 125 -22.47 3.27 -3.43
C ASP A 125 -21.65 2.02 -3.81
N ALA A 126 -21.89 0.86 -3.17
CA ALA A 126 -21.13 -0.37 -3.42
C ALA A 126 -21.13 -0.85 -4.87
N SER A 127 -22.12 -0.41 -5.67
CA SER A 127 -22.25 -0.71 -7.09
C SER A 127 -21.69 0.38 -8.01
N GLU A 128 -21.11 1.46 -7.48
CA GLU A 128 -20.41 2.44 -8.32
C GLU A 128 -19.06 1.87 -8.81
N ALA A 129 -18.87 1.86 -10.13
CA ALA A 129 -17.61 1.49 -10.74
C ALA A 129 -16.54 2.54 -10.41
N ILE A 130 -15.41 2.10 -9.85
CA ILE A 130 -14.25 2.96 -9.61
C ILE A 130 -13.20 2.68 -10.68
N ASP A 131 -12.94 3.67 -11.54
CA ASP A 131 -11.83 3.61 -12.50
C ASP A 131 -10.50 3.84 -11.77
N VAL A 132 -9.62 2.84 -11.79
CA VAL A 132 -8.30 2.92 -11.15
C VAL A 132 -7.20 2.92 -12.20
N TRP A 133 -6.42 3.99 -12.26
CA TRP A 133 -5.26 4.11 -13.15
C TRP A 133 -3.96 3.75 -12.41
N ARG A 134 -3.12 2.91 -13.02
CA ARG A 134 -1.79 2.55 -12.48
C ARG A 134 -0.70 2.86 -13.51
N GLY A 135 0.08 3.92 -13.29
CA GLY A 135 1.28 4.19 -14.08
C GLY A 135 2.37 3.17 -13.82
N MET A 136 2.70 2.32 -14.80
CA MET A 136 3.84 1.42 -14.75
C MET A 136 5.06 2.08 -15.40
N ARG A 137 6.13 2.28 -14.61
CA ARG A 137 7.45 2.67 -15.12
C ARG A 137 8.10 1.42 -15.74
N ASN A 138 7.66 1.05 -16.94
CA ASN A 138 8.26 0.13 -17.93
C ASN A 138 7.26 -0.24 -19.05
N VAL A 139 6.43 0.70 -19.50
CA VAL A 139 5.66 0.51 -20.75
C VAL A 139 6.23 1.49 -21.75
N GLU A 140 7.12 1.04 -22.62
CA GLU A 140 7.42 1.78 -23.85
C GLU A 140 6.13 1.77 -24.66
N SER A 141 5.50 2.95 -24.74
CA SER A 141 4.26 3.13 -25.48
C SER A 141 4.67 3.59 -26.88
N ASP A 142 4.40 2.79 -27.91
CA ASP A 142 4.63 3.20 -29.30
C ASP A 142 3.89 4.49 -29.61
N ALA A 143 4.53 5.38 -30.38
CA ALA A 143 4.05 6.74 -30.67
C ALA A 143 2.64 6.77 -31.28
N ASP A 144 2.21 5.66 -31.90
CA ASP A 144 0.87 5.51 -32.48
C ASP A 144 -0.27 5.45 -31.44
N PHE A 145 0.02 5.06 -30.19
CA PHE A 145 -0.98 4.99 -29.12
C PHE A 145 -1.50 6.38 -28.72
N TYR A 146 -0.63 7.40 -28.73
CA TYR A 146 -0.99 8.79 -28.42
C TYR A 146 -1.83 9.44 -29.52
N ALA A 147 -1.68 9.00 -30.77
CA ALA A 147 -2.33 9.63 -31.91
C ALA A 147 -3.76 9.12 -32.15
N LYS A 148 -4.09 7.89 -31.76
CA LYS A 148 -5.33 7.23 -32.18
C LYS A 148 -6.31 6.81 -31.08
N GLY A 149 -6.02 7.06 -29.79
CA GLY A 149 -7.01 6.88 -28.72
C GLY A 149 -7.81 5.59 -28.84
N GLY A 150 -7.13 4.45 -28.91
CA GLY A 150 -7.74 3.16 -29.22
C GLY A 150 -8.48 2.59 -28.00
N THR A 151 -9.79 2.39 -28.14
CA THR A 151 -10.54 1.40 -27.37
C THR A 151 -10.33 0.06 -28.06
N GLU A 152 -9.41 -0.77 -27.56
CA GLU A 152 -9.35 -2.16 -28.02
C GLU A 152 -10.43 -2.97 -27.30
N LEU A 153 -11.47 -3.33 -28.06
CA LEU A 153 -12.41 -4.38 -27.70
C LEU A 153 -11.63 -5.68 -27.50
N ALA A 154 -11.58 -6.18 -26.26
CA ALA A 154 -11.08 -7.52 -26.00
C ALA A 154 -11.99 -8.53 -26.72
N PRO A 155 -11.45 -9.41 -27.60
CA PRO A 155 -12.22 -10.53 -28.10
C PRO A 155 -12.46 -11.52 -26.95
N MET A 156 -13.68 -11.53 -26.44
CA MET A 156 -14.23 -12.67 -25.70
C MET A 156 -14.15 -13.90 -26.60
N SER A 157 -13.25 -14.83 -26.29
CA SER A 157 -13.26 -16.15 -26.93
C SER A 157 -14.31 -17.00 -26.23
N GLY A 158 -15.32 -17.41 -27.01
CA GLY A 158 -16.13 -18.60 -26.74
C GLY A 158 -15.48 -19.86 -27.32
#